data_AF-A0A3B0TLB4-F1
#
_entry.id   AF-A0A3B0TLB4-F1
#
_cell.length_a   1.000
_cell.length_b   1.000
_cell.length_c   1.000
_cell.angle_alpha   90.00
_cell.angle_beta   90.00
_cell.angle_gamma   90.00
#
_symmetry.space_group_name_H-M   'P 1'
#
loop_
_entity.id
_entity.type
_entity.pdbx_description
1 polymer ?
#
loop_
_entity_poly.entity_id
_entity_poly.type
_entity_poly.pdbx_seq_one_letter_code
_entity_poly.pdbx_strand_id
1 'polypeptide(L)'
;MPNSKKPAAASDDAVVKTILDLGERLKKSPGGQMTLTDVIGVAELLTSSLHPLLRRIDVTMQQELRGILTKIVTLRAEISKVNAEDISANRIPEVGKELSEVVAATESATNSIMSAAETVLAGENMPEKEFKELVTNQMMEIFEACSFQDITGQRITKVVNTVEVIEERINILCQMMDNNASIVEPVLSDSEKAKKKQLLSGPSSNGVDQNEIDAMF
;
A
#
# COMPACT_ATOMS: atom_id res chain seq x y z
N MET A 1 14.67 -35.36 -7.61
CA MET A 1 15.41 -35.13 -8.87
C MET A 1 14.79 -35.94 -9.98
N PRO A 2 14.01 -35.36 -10.91
CA PRO A 2 13.53 -36.07 -12.08
C PRO A 2 14.47 -35.85 -13.28
N ASN A 3 14.70 -36.94 -13.98
CA ASN A 3 15.70 -37.18 -15.01
C ASN A 3 15.31 -36.49 -16.34
N SER A 4 16.00 -35.40 -16.71
CA SER A 4 15.83 -34.75 -18.02
C SER A 4 16.61 -35.50 -19.09
N LYS A 5 16.02 -36.57 -19.65
CA LYS A 5 16.50 -37.17 -20.91
C LYS A 5 16.45 -36.10 -21.99
N LYS A 6 17.62 -35.72 -22.48
CA LYS A 6 17.86 -34.81 -23.62
C LYS A 6 17.73 -35.61 -24.93
N PRO A 7 16.74 -35.37 -25.80
CA PRO A 7 16.71 -35.98 -27.12
C PRO A 7 16.73 -34.88 -28.18
N ALA A 8 17.91 -34.57 -28.75
CA ALA A 8 17.98 -33.60 -29.85
C ALA A 8 19.18 -33.75 -30.80
N ALA A 9 20.21 -34.55 -30.49
CA ALA A 9 21.44 -34.55 -31.30
C ALA A 9 21.35 -35.32 -32.64
N ALA A 10 20.37 -36.22 -32.80
CA ALA A 10 20.29 -37.08 -34.00
C ALA A 10 19.54 -36.43 -35.18
N SER A 11 18.74 -35.39 -34.94
CA SER A 11 17.90 -34.76 -35.98
C SER A 11 18.65 -33.72 -36.79
N ASP A 12 19.59 -33.00 -36.16
CA ASP A 12 20.32 -31.90 -36.81
C ASP A 12 21.35 -32.43 -37.83
N ASP A 13 21.99 -33.56 -37.56
CA ASP A 13 23.00 -34.17 -38.44
C ASP A 13 22.37 -34.75 -39.73
N ALA A 14 21.14 -35.25 -39.64
CA ALA A 14 20.37 -35.72 -40.79
C ALA A 14 19.97 -34.57 -41.72
N VAL A 15 19.47 -33.45 -41.16
CA VAL A 15 19.09 -32.26 -41.94
C VAL A 15 20.31 -31.64 -42.62
N VAL A 16 21.44 -31.52 -41.92
CA VAL A 16 22.71 -31.03 -42.49
C VAL A 16 23.17 -31.92 -43.64
N LYS A 17 23.07 -33.25 -43.49
CA LYS A 17 23.42 -34.20 -44.56
C LYS A 17 22.51 -34.07 -45.77
N THR A 18 21.20 -33.86 -45.58
CA THR A 18 20.24 -33.64 -46.69
C THR A 18 20.48 -32.30 -47.39
N ILE A 19 20.88 -31.25 -46.66
CA ILE A 19 21.28 -29.94 -47.25
C ILE A 19 22.53 -30.10 -48.12
N LEU A 20 23.54 -30.84 -47.63
CA LEU A 20 24.77 -31.09 -48.38
C LEU A 20 24.52 -31.93 -49.64
N ASP A 21 23.67 -32.95 -49.54
CA ASP A 21 23.32 -33.81 -50.69
C ASP A 21 22.50 -33.05 -51.75
N LEU A 22 21.57 -32.19 -51.33
CA LEU A 22 20.83 -31.31 -52.24
C LEU A 22 21.74 -30.26 -52.90
N GLY A 23 22.68 -29.68 -52.14
CA GLY A 23 23.67 -28.74 -52.66
C GLY A 23 24.61 -29.38 -53.69
N GLU A 24 25.06 -30.62 -53.46
CA GLU A 24 25.86 -31.39 -54.40
C GLU A 24 25.08 -31.77 -55.67
N ARG A 25 23.78 -32.09 -55.56
CA ARG A 25 22.90 -32.36 -56.71
C ARG A 25 22.66 -31.13 -57.57
N LEU A 26 22.43 -29.97 -56.96
CA LEU A 26 22.30 -28.70 -57.69
C LEU A 26 23.61 -28.30 -58.40
N LYS A 27 24.76 -28.63 -57.80
CA LYS A 27 26.10 -28.35 -58.37
C LYS A 27 26.46 -29.25 -59.56
N LYS A 28 25.88 -30.45 -59.64
CA LYS A 28 26.12 -31.44 -60.71
C LYS A 28 25.14 -31.36 -61.88
N SER A 29 24.09 -30.53 -61.79
CA SER A 29 23.10 -30.38 -62.87
C SER A 29 23.64 -29.45 -63.97
N PRO A 30 23.92 -29.96 -65.20
CA PRO A 30 24.48 -29.14 -66.27
C PRO A 30 23.39 -28.23 -66.85
N GLY A 31 23.57 -26.91 -66.74
CA GLY A 31 22.70 -25.90 -67.38
C GLY A 31 21.71 -25.17 -66.47
N GLY A 32 21.76 -25.35 -65.15
CA GLY A 32 21.00 -24.52 -64.20
C GLY A 32 19.48 -24.76 -64.18
N GLN A 33 18.98 -25.81 -64.82
CA GLN A 33 17.58 -26.21 -64.70
C GLN A 33 17.37 -26.99 -63.39
N MET A 34 16.63 -26.38 -62.46
CA MET A 34 16.20 -27.00 -61.21
C MET A 34 15.01 -27.90 -61.49
N THR A 35 15.07 -29.18 -61.08
CA THR A 35 13.95 -30.10 -61.29
C THR A 35 12.85 -29.83 -60.27
N LEU A 36 11.60 -30.17 -60.59
CA LEU A 36 10.46 -30.07 -59.65
C LEU A 36 10.75 -30.83 -58.34
N THR A 37 11.45 -31.96 -58.43
CA THR A 37 11.90 -32.76 -57.28
C THR A 37 12.89 -32.00 -56.39
N ASP A 38 13.76 -31.17 -56.97
CA ASP A 38 14.69 -30.34 -56.20
C ASP A 38 13.95 -29.20 -55.48
N VAL A 39 12.92 -28.61 -56.11
CA VAL A 39 12.07 -27.58 -55.49
C VAL A 39 11.27 -28.16 -54.32
N ILE A 40 10.71 -29.35 -54.48
CA ILE A 40 10.01 -30.07 -53.41
C ILE A 40 10.99 -30.42 -52.29
N GLY A 41 12.20 -30.87 -52.60
CA GLY A 41 13.24 -31.16 -51.61
C GLY A 41 13.64 -29.93 -50.79
N VAL A 42 13.81 -28.75 -51.42
CA VAL A 42 14.04 -27.49 -50.70
C VAL A 42 12.83 -27.13 -49.81
N ALA A 43 11.61 -27.26 -50.32
CA ALA A 43 10.40 -26.95 -49.56
C ALA A 43 10.22 -27.88 -48.35
N GLU A 44 10.51 -29.17 -48.49
CA GLU A 44 10.52 -30.15 -47.39
C GLU A 44 11.61 -29.83 -46.37
N LEU A 45 12.81 -29.46 -46.81
CA LEU A 45 13.91 -29.03 -45.95
C LEU A 45 13.56 -27.77 -45.15
N LEU A 46 13.02 -26.75 -45.81
CA LEU A 46 12.55 -25.53 -45.16
C LEU A 46 11.44 -25.84 -44.14
N THR A 47 10.48 -26.68 -44.52
CA THR A 47 9.38 -27.08 -43.63
C THR A 47 9.89 -27.89 -42.43
N SER A 48 10.82 -28.82 -42.66
CA SER A 48 11.45 -29.65 -41.61
C SER A 48 12.30 -28.83 -40.64
N SER A 49 12.85 -27.70 -41.09
CA SER A 49 13.68 -26.80 -40.28
C SER A 49 12.86 -25.74 -39.54
N LEU A 50 11.78 -25.24 -40.15
CA LEU A 50 10.88 -24.26 -39.53
C LEU A 50 9.98 -24.87 -38.47
N HIS A 51 9.53 -26.12 -38.64
CA HIS A 51 8.60 -26.77 -37.72
C HIS A 51 9.15 -26.90 -36.28
N PRO A 52 10.41 -27.32 -36.05
CA PRO A 52 11.03 -27.33 -34.73
C PRO A 52 11.17 -25.93 -34.11
N LEU A 53 11.48 -24.90 -34.91
CA LEU A 53 11.61 -23.52 -34.44
C LEU A 53 10.27 -22.97 -33.95
N LEU A 54 9.20 -23.14 -34.73
CA LEU A 54 7.85 -22.74 -34.33
C LEU A 54 7.41 -23.46 -33.06
N ARG A 55 7.68 -24.76 -32.96
CA ARG A 55 7.38 -25.55 -31.76
C ARG A 55 8.14 -25.05 -30.53
N ARG A 56 9.41 -24.67 -30.70
CA ARG A 56 10.23 -24.12 -29.61
C ARG A 56 9.72 -22.76 -29.16
N ILE A 57 9.33 -21.88 -30.09
CA ILE A 57 8.74 -20.58 -29.77
C ILE A 57 7.43 -20.76 -29.00
N ASP A 58 6.55 -21.67 -29.45
CA ASP A 58 5.28 -21.94 -28.76
C ASP A 58 5.50 -22.46 -27.34
N VAL A 59 6.41 -23.42 -27.14
CA VAL A 59 6.73 -23.94 -25.80
C VAL A 59 7.30 -22.84 -24.89
N THR A 60 8.24 -22.03 -25.38
CA THR A 60 8.81 -20.93 -24.60
C THR A 60 7.75 -19.89 -24.26
N MET A 61 6.91 -19.50 -25.22
CA MET A 61 5.84 -18.53 -25.00
C MET A 61 4.82 -19.04 -23.99
N GLN A 62 4.43 -20.32 -24.08
CA GLN A 62 3.56 -20.96 -23.10
C GLN A 62 4.19 -21.00 -21.69
N GLN A 63 5.51 -21.21 -21.60
CA GLN A 63 6.23 -21.18 -20.32
C GLN A 63 6.26 -19.78 -19.72
N GLU A 64 6.58 -18.76 -20.52
CA GLU A 64 6.60 -17.36 -20.07
C GLU A 64 5.22 -16.88 -19.64
N LEU A 65 4.17 -17.16 -20.44
CA LEU A 65 2.79 -16.80 -20.11
C LEU A 65 2.31 -17.51 -18.83
N ARG A 66 2.66 -18.79 -18.63
CA ARG A 66 2.39 -19.50 -17.37
C ARG A 66 3.17 -18.90 -16.21
N GLY A 67 4.42 -18.49 -16.43
CA GLY A 67 5.24 -17.80 -15.43
C GLY A 67 4.59 -16.48 -14.98
N ILE A 68 4.14 -15.66 -15.94
CA ILE A 68 3.42 -14.40 -15.67
C ILE A 68 2.11 -14.68 -14.94
N LEU A 69 1.31 -15.64 -15.41
CA LEU A 69 0.04 -15.99 -14.76
C LEU A 69 0.25 -16.44 -13.31
N THR A 70 1.28 -17.26 -13.06
CA THR A 70 1.63 -17.70 -11.70
C THR A 70 2.00 -16.51 -10.82
N LYS A 71 2.81 -15.57 -11.33
CA LYS A 71 3.15 -14.34 -10.61
C LYS A 71 1.90 -13.51 -10.29
N ILE A 72 0.96 -13.35 -11.24
CA ILE A 72 -0.30 -12.62 -11.03
C ILE A 72 -1.16 -13.30 -9.96
N VAL A 73 -1.28 -14.62 -9.99
CA VAL A 73 -2.07 -15.38 -8.99
C VAL A 73 -1.47 -15.24 -7.60
N THR A 74 -0.14 -15.37 -7.48
CA THR A 74 0.56 -15.16 -6.20
C THR A 74 0.38 -13.73 -5.71
N LEU A 75 0.58 -12.72 -6.57
CA LEU A 75 0.36 -11.31 -6.22
C LEU A 75 -1.07 -11.06 -5.75
N ARG A 76 -2.07 -11.61 -6.44
CA ARG A 76 -3.48 -11.48 -6.04
C ARG A 76 -3.75 -12.12 -4.69
N ALA A 77 -3.16 -13.29 -4.42
CA ALA A 77 -3.28 -13.96 -3.12
C ALA A 77 -2.62 -13.14 -2.00
N GLU A 78 -1.44 -12.59 -2.24
CA GLU A 78 -0.75 -11.72 -1.28
C GLU A 78 -1.51 -10.41 -1.02
N ILE A 79 -2.03 -9.74 -2.07
CA ILE A 79 -2.88 -8.54 -1.93
C ILE A 79 -4.15 -8.86 -1.12
N SER A 80 -4.73 -10.05 -1.29
CA SER A 80 -5.90 -10.45 -0.52
C SER A 80 -5.62 -10.54 0.99
N LYS A 81 -4.39 -10.86 1.41
CA LYS A 81 -4.03 -10.95 2.85
C LYS A 81 -4.06 -9.58 3.54
N VAL A 82 -3.85 -8.51 2.79
CA VAL A 82 -3.86 -7.14 3.32
C VAL A 82 -5.28 -6.70 3.67
N ASN A 83 -6.32 -7.37 3.14
CA ASN A 83 -7.74 -7.12 3.42
C ASN A 83 -8.04 -5.61 3.43
N ALA A 84 -7.75 -4.93 2.31
CA ALA A 84 -7.97 -3.49 2.18
C ALA A 84 -9.43 -3.09 2.47
N GLU A 85 -10.38 -3.98 2.18
CA GLU A 85 -11.80 -3.81 2.51
C GLU A 85 -12.04 -3.77 4.03
N ASP A 86 -11.38 -4.62 4.84
CA ASP A 86 -11.45 -4.55 6.30
C ASP A 86 -10.86 -3.25 6.85
N ILE A 87 -9.73 -2.80 6.28
CA ILE A 87 -9.10 -1.54 6.66
C ILE A 87 -10.06 -0.36 6.39
N SER A 88 -10.61 -0.30 5.18
CA SER A 88 -11.46 0.80 4.74
C SER A 88 -12.86 0.78 5.37
N ALA A 89 -13.45 -0.40 5.55
CA ALA A 89 -14.83 -0.53 6.01
C ALA A 89 -14.96 -0.58 7.54
N ASN A 90 -13.94 -1.09 8.25
CA ASN A 90 -14.01 -1.30 9.70
C ASN A 90 -12.98 -0.47 10.45
N ARG A 91 -11.67 -0.66 10.19
CA ARG A 91 -10.60 -0.12 11.03
C ARG A 91 -10.49 1.40 10.99
N ILE A 92 -10.54 1.99 9.79
CA ILE A 92 -10.48 3.46 9.64
C ILE A 92 -11.71 4.13 10.29
N PRO A 93 -12.96 3.67 10.02
CA PRO A 93 -14.12 4.19 10.73
C PRO A 93 -14.05 4.04 12.25
N GLU A 94 -13.55 2.91 12.76
CA GLU A 94 -13.39 2.67 14.19
C GLU A 94 -12.40 3.67 14.82
N VAL A 95 -11.26 3.91 14.18
CA VAL A 95 -10.31 4.96 14.61
C VAL A 95 -10.98 6.33 14.64
N GLY A 96 -11.77 6.67 13.62
CA GLY A 96 -12.50 7.93 13.59
C GLY A 96 -13.49 8.07 14.74
N LYS A 97 -14.17 6.97 15.12
CA LYS A 97 -15.07 6.92 16.27
C LYS A 97 -14.31 7.13 17.59
N GLU A 98 -13.21 6.43 17.80
CA GLU A 98 -12.39 6.57 19.01
C GLU A 98 -11.87 8.00 19.16
N LEU A 99 -11.38 8.62 18.08
CA LEU A 99 -10.92 10.01 18.09
C LEU A 99 -12.06 11.01 18.37
N SER A 100 -13.25 10.76 17.86
CA SER A 100 -14.43 11.59 18.14
C SER A 100 -14.83 11.52 19.61
N GLU A 101 -14.77 10.32 20.21
CA GLU A 101 -15.05 10.11 21.63
C GLU A 101 -13.98 10.77 22.52
N VAL A 102 -12.72 10.78 22.09
CA VAL A 102 -11.65 11.56 22.74
C VAL A 102 -11.99 13.05 22.74
N VAL A 103 -12.35 13.62 21.59
CA VAL A 103 -12.73 15.04 21.51
C VAL A 103 -13.90 15.35 22.42
N ALA A 104 -14.98 14.57 22.34
CA ALA A 104 -16.17 14.78 23.17
C ALA A 104 -15.85 14.68 24.68
N ALA A 105 -15.04 13.71 25.09
CA ALA A 105 -14.61 13.57 26.47
C ALA A 105 -13.77 14.76 26.94
N THR A 106 -12.85 15.25 26.10
CA THR A 106 -12.01 16.42 26.44
C THR A 106 -12.81 17.71 26.52
N GLU A 107 -13.81 17.89 25.66
CA GLU A 107 -14.73 19.03 25.70
C GLU A 107 -15.57 18.99 26.97
N SER A 108 -16.15 17.83 27.30
CA SER A 108 -16.93 17.65 28.52
C SER A 108 -16.11 17.93 29.78
N ALA A 109 -14.89 17.39 29.87
CA ALA A 109 -14.01 17.62 31.02
C ALA A 109 -13.65 19.11 31.15
N THR A 110 -13.36 19.79 30.04
CA THR A 110 -13.04 21.21 30.03
C THR A 110 -14.22 22.06 30.50
N ASN A 111 -15.44 21.77 30.02
CA ASN A 111 -16.66 22.44 30.47
C ASN A 111 -16.93 22.24 31.97
N SER A 112 -16.72 21.02 32.49
CA SER A 112 -16.84 20.74 33.93
C SER A 112 -15.84 21.55 34.74
N ILE A 113 -14.57 21.58 34.33
CA ILE A 113 -13.51 22.35 35.01
C ILE A 113 -13.86 23.85 35.01
N MET A 114 -14.30 24.39 33.88
CA MET A 114 -14.68 25.80 33.76
C MET A 114 -15.88 26.14 34.65
N SER A 115 -16.90 25.29 34.66
CA SER A 115 -18.10 25.48 35.50
C SER A 115 -17.77 25.44 36.99
N ALA A 116 -16.87 24.54 37.41
CA ALA A 116 -16.43 24.46 38.79
C ALA A 116 -15.65 25.72 39.21
N ALA A 117 -14.78 26.24 38.33
CA ALA A 117 -14.05 27.48 38.57
C ALA A 117 -14.98 28.71 38.64
N GLU A 118 -15.96 28.81 37.74
CA GLU A 118 -16.98 29.87 37.77
C GLU A 118 -17.79 29.84 39.08
N THR A 119 -18.14 28.65 39.55
CA THR A 119 -18.87 28.47 40.81
C THR A 119 -18.06 28.96 42.01
N VAL A 120 -16.75 28.69 42.04
CA VAL A 120 -15.86 29.21 43.08
C VAL A 120 -15.80 30.73 43.04
N LEU A 121 -15.65 31.34 41.86
CA LEU A 121 -15.60 32.80 41.71
C LEU A 121 -16.90 33.47 42.17
N ALA A 122 -18.06 32.88 41.85
CA ALA A 122 -19.34 33.40 42.28
C ALA A 122 -19.55 33.35 43.81
N GLY A 123 -18.79 32.52 44.52
CA GLY A 123 -18.88 32.33 45.97
C GLY A 123 -18.11 33.34 46.82
N GLU A 124 -17.36 34.28 46.23
CA GLU A 124 -16.41 35.16 46.94
C GLU A 124 -17.04 35.97 48.10
N ASN A 125 -18.33 36.31 48.00
CA ASN A 125 -19.04 37.08 49.03
C ASN A 125 -19.71 36.22 50.12
N MET A 126 -19.50 34.89 50.10
CA MET A 126 -20.07 33.98 51.10
C MET A 126 -19.33 34.05 52.44
N PRO A 127 -19.97 33.65 53.55
CA PRO A 127 -19.28 33.48 54.83
C PRO A 127 -18.09 32.52 54.69
N GLU A 128 -16.96 32.82 55.35
CA GLU A 128 -15.69 32.11 55.19
C GLU A 128 -15.82 30.57 55.31
N LYS A 129 -16.65 30.10 56.25
CA LYS A 129 -16.89 28.66 56.45
C LYS A 129 -17.57 28.02 55.24
N GLU A 130 -18.60 28.67 54.70
CA GLU A 130 -19.36 28.18 53.55
C GLU A 130 -18.52 28.25 52.26
N PHE A 131 -17.75 29.33 52.10
CA PHE A 131 -16.82 29.47 50.98
C PHE A 131 -15.74 28.38 50.98
N LYS A 132 -15.18 28.05 52.15
CA LYS A 132 -14.19 26.98 52.27
C LYS A 132 -14.76 25.60 51.91
N GLU A 133 -15.99 25.32 52.32
CA GLU A 133 -16.69 24.09 51.95
C GLU A 133 -16.97 24.05 50.43
N LEU A 134 -17.42 25.16 49.85
CA LEU A 134 -17.64 25.29 48.40
C LEU A 134 -16.36 25.02 47.61
N VAL A 135 -15.25 25.69 47.95
CA VAL A 135 -13.95 25.51 47.29
C VAL A 135 -13.49 24.06 47.38
N THR A 136 -13.63 23.44 48.54
CA THR A 136 -13.23 22.03 48.72
C THR A 136 -14.01 21.10 47.81
N ASN A 137 -15.33 21.29 47.70
CA ASN A 137 -16.19 20.49 46.83
C ASN A 137 -15.87 20.71 45.35
N GLN A 138 -15.71 21.96 44.92
CA GLN A 138 -15.40 22.28 43.52
C GLN A 138 -14.02 21.81 43.10
N MET A 139 -13.04 21.82 44.01
CA MET A 139 -11.72 21.22 43.74
C MET A 139 -11.80 19.70 43.57
N MET A 140 -12.68 19.01 44.29
CA MET A 140 -12.91 17.58 44.05
C MET A 140 -13.52 17.33 42.67
N GLU A 141 -14.50 18.14 42.23
CA GLU A 141 -15.05 18.03 40.87
C GLU A 141 -13.98 18.27 39.79
N ILE A 142 -13.08 19.24 39.99
CA ILE A 142 -11.96 19.47 39.08
C ILE A 142 -11.04 18.25 39.02
N PHE A 143 -10.69 17.64 40.16
CA PHE A 143 -9.85 16.44 40.17
C PHE A 143 -10.55 15.25 39.49
N GLU A 144 -11.86 15.10 39.67
CA GLU A 144 -12.65 14.07 39.01
C GLU A 144 -12.72 14.30 37.49
N ALA A 145 -12.93 15.54 37.05
CA ALA A 145 -12.90 15.91 35.63
C ALA A 145 -11.52 15.67 35.00
N CYS A 146 -10.43 15.94 35.75
CA CYS A 146 -9.06 15.67 35.29
C CYS A 146 -8.73 14.17 35.22
N SER A 147 -9.36 13.35 36.07
CA SER A 147 -9.17 11.90 36.11
C SER A 147 -9.58 11.18 34.81
N PHE A 148 -10.37 11.83 33.95
CA PHE A 148 -10.76 11.29 32.62
C PHE A 148 -9.60 11.12 31.63
N GLN A 149 -8.41 11.65 31.93
CA GLN A 149 -7.23 11.46 31.10
C GLN A 149 -6.88 9.97 30.89
N ASP A 150 -7.20 9.09 31.84
CA ASP A 150 -6.94 7.65 31.73
C ASP A 150 -7.74 7.00 30.58
N ILE A 151 -9.04 7.33 30.48
CA ILE A 151 -9.90 6.82 29.40
C ILE A 151 -9.44 7.35 28.04
N THR A 152 -9.07 8.63 27.97
CA THR A 152 -8.55 9.25 26.74
C THR A 152 -7.22 8.60 26.32
N GLY A 153 -6.33 8.31 27.27
CA GLY A 153 -5.07 7.61 27.02
C GLY A 153 -5.27 6.20 26.46
N GLN A 154 -6.22 5.44 27.03
CA GLN A 154 -6.57 4.10 26.54
C GLN A 154 -7.10 4.14 25.10
N ARG A 155 -7.96 5.12 24.77
CA ARG A 155 -8.52 5.29 23.42
C ARG A 155 -7.47 5.71 22.40
N ILE A 156 -6.60 6.64 22.75
CA ILE A 156 -5.47 7.03 21.89
C ILE A 156 -4.55 5.83 21.64
N THR A 157 -4.27 5.03 22.67
CA THR A 157 -3.46 3.80 22.52
C THR A 157 -4.11 2.84 21.53
N LYS A 158 -5.43 2.65 21.60
CA LYS A 158 -6.18 1.81 20.65
C LYS A 158 -6.10 2.35 19.22
N VAL A 159 -6.18 3.67 19.04
CA VAL A 159 -6.00 4.32 17.74
C VAL A 159 -4.59 4.08 17.19
N VAL A 160 -3.56 4.31 18.00
CA VAL A 160 -2.15 4.11 17.61
C VAL A 160 -1.92 2.67 17.16
N ASN A 161 -2.32 1.69 17.97
CA ASN A 161 -2.19 0.28 17.62
C ASN A 161 -2.89 -0.07 16.29
N THR A 162 -4.05 0.54 16.03
CA THR A 162 -4.78 0.30 14.78
C THR A 162 -4.05 0.89 13.57
N VAL A 163 -3.46 2.08 13.72
CA VAL A 163 -2.65 2.73 12.68
C VAL A 163 -1.38 1.94 12.41
N GLU A 164 -0.68 1.44 13.42
CA GLU A 164 0.51 0.59 13.27
C GLU A 164 0.21 -0.67 12.45
N VAL A 165 -0.92 -1.34 12.70
CA VAL A 165 -1.33 -2.51 11.92
C VAL A 165 -1.65 -2.14 10.46
N ILE A 166 -2.23 -0.96 10.22
CA ILE A 166 -2.46 -0.48 8.85
C ILE A 166 -1.12 -0.19 8.16
N GLU A 167 -0.18 0.44 8.85
CA GLU A 167 1.16 0.74 8.33
C GLU A 167 1.93 -0.54 7.98
N GLU A 168 1.93 -1.54 8.86
CA GLU A 168 2.57 -2.84 8.61
C GLU A 168 2.01 -3.48 7.32
N ARG A 169 0.69 -3.47 7.15
CA ARG A 169 0.04 -4.02 5.96
C ARG A 169 0.35 -3.24 4.67
N ILE A 170 0.44 -1.91 4.75
CA ILE A 170 0.84 -1.07 3.62
C ILE A 170 2.31 -1.33 3.27
N ASN A 171 3.19 -1.44 4.26
CA ASN A 171 4.61 -1.75 4.03
C ASN A 171 4.80 -3.10 3.34
N ILE A 172 4.00 -4.12 3.69
CA ILE A 172 4.00 -5.41 2.99
C ILE A 172 3.61 -5.23 1.50
N LEU A 173 2.57 -4.42 1.20
CA LEU A 173 2.20 -4.10 -0.18
C LEU A 173 3.33 -3.37 -0.93
N CYS A 174 3.95 -2.37 -0.30
CA CYS A 174 5.05 -1.61 -0.89
C CYS A 174 6.25 -2.52 -1.19
N GLN A 175 6.66 -3.39 -0.24
CA GLN A 175 7.75 -4.35 -0.45
C GLN A 175 7.46 -5.33 -1.59
N MET A 176 6.19 -5.75 -1.75
CA MET A 176 5.79 -6.60 -2.88
C MET A 176 5.89 -5.88 -4.23
N MET A 177 5.66 -4.57 -4.24
CA MET A 177 5.75 -3.73 -5.45
C MET A 177 7.20 -3.29 -5.77
N ASP A 178 8.00 -2.94 -4.76
CA ASP A 178 9.38 -2.46 -4.91
C ASP A 178 10.33 -3.54 -5.45
N ASN A 179 9.99 -4.82 -5.29
CA ASN A 179 10.70 -5.90 -5.98
C ASN A 179 10.59 -5.81 -7.53
N ASN A 180 9.79 -4.90 -8.10
CA ASN A 180 9.68 -4.65 -9.55
C ASN A 180 9.61 -3.17 -9.99
N ALA A 181 9.69 -2.17 -9.12
CA ALA A 181 9.60 -0.77 -9.54
C ALA A 181 10.40 0.18 -8.65
N SER A 182 11.06 1.17 -9.26
CA SER A 182 11.62 2.34 -8.54
C SER A 182 10.50 3.06 -7.79
N ILE A 183 10.78 3.42 -6.53
CA ILE A 183 9.95 4.21 -5.62
C ILE A 183 9.32 5.38 -6.39
N VAL A 184 8.03 5.28 -6.70
CA VAL A 184 7.25 6.42 -7.22
C VAL A 184 6.83 7.22 -6.01
N GLU A 185 7.36 8.44 -5.86
CA GLU A 185 6.89 9.35 -4.82
C GLU A 185 5.37 9.51 -4.93
N PRO A 186 4.62 9.44 -3.81
CA PRO A 186 3.18 9.63 -3.84
C PRO A 186 2.88 11.04 -4.37
N VAL A 187 2.27 11.10 -5.56
CA VAL A 187 1.83 12.36 -6.17
C VAL A 187 0.59 12.82 -5.42
N LEU A 188 0.79 13.70 -4.43
CA LEU A 188 -0.31 14.38 -3.75
C LEU A 188 -1.08 15.23 -4.76
N SER A 189 -2.40 15.09 -4.79
CA SER A 189 -3.27 16.02 -5.52
C SER A 189 -3.14 17.43 -4.94
N ASP A 190 -3.49 18.44 -5.74
CA ASP A 190 -3.40 19.84 -5.27
C ASP A 190 -4.35 20.12 -4.09
N SER A 191 -5.45 19.35 -3.99
CA SER A 191 -6.35 19.37 -2.83
C SER A 191 -5.67 18.84 -1.56
N GLU A 192 -4.90 17.75 -1.67
CA GLU A 192 -4.16 17.16 -0.54
C GLU A 192 -2.99 18.05 -0.10
N LYS A 193 -2.28 18.68 -1.05
CA LYS A 193 -1.24 19.69 -0.73
C LYS A 193 -1.83 20.89 0.02
N ALA A 194 -2.99 21.38 -0.41
CA ALA A 194 -3.68 22.48 0.25
C ALA A 194 -4.12 22.11 1.67
N LYS A 195 -4.73 20.93 1.86
CA LYS A 195 -5.13 20.42 3.18
C LYS A 195 -3.93 20.21 4.12
N LYS A 196 -2.82 19.66 3.61
CA LYS A 196 -1.59 19.49 4.38
C LYS A 196 -1.03 20.84 4.85
N LYS A 197 -1.04 21.86 3.97
CA LYS A 197 -0.62 23.23 4.33
C LYS A 197 -1.54 23.84 5.40
N GLN A 198 -2.85 23.58 5.33
CA GLN A 198 -3.82 24.05 6.31
C GLN A 198 -3.69 23.34 7.66
N LEU A 199 -3.37 22.04 7.70
CA LEU A 199 -3.12 21.28 8.94
C LEU A 199 -1.80 21.67 9.62
N LEU A 200 -0.76 21.96 8.83
CA LEU A 200 0.50 22.53 9.33
C LEU A 200 0.33 23.98 9.82
N SER A 201 -0.78 24.61 9.45
CA SER A 201 -1.23 25.88 9.99
C SER A 201 -2.23 25.58 11.11
N GLY A 202 -1.73 25.05 12.24
CA GLY A 202 -2.52 25.01 13.48
C GLY A 202 -3.09 26.40 13.80
N PRO A 203 -4.10 26.51 14.70
CA PRO A 203 -4.62 27.82 15.10
C PRO A 203 -3.42 28.70 15.44
N SER A 204 -3.25 29.75 14.64
CA SER A 204 -2.06 30.56 14.69
C SER A 204 -1.93 31.07 16.10
N SER A 205 -0.80 30.81 16.73
CA SER A 205 -0.33 31.50 17.93
C SER A 205 -0.09 32.97 17.61
N ASN A 206 -1.11 33.67 17.13
CA ASN A 206 -1.33 35.05 17.55
C ASN A 206 -1.91 34.91 18.95
N GLY A 207 -1.04 34.56 19.90
CA GLY A 207 -1.30 34.82 21.30
C GLY A 207 -1.74 36.27 21.37
N VAL A 208 -2.90 36.48 21.97
CA VAL A 208 -3.41 37.82 22.28
C VAL A 208 -2.24 38.63 22.82
N ASP A 209 -1.94 39.76 22.18
CA ASP A 209 -0.85 40.62 22.61
C ASP A 209 -1.17 41.04 24.04
N GLN A 210 -0.35 40.63 25.02
CA GLN A 210 -0.60 40.87 26.44
C GLN A 210 -0.76 42.38 26.73
N ASN A 211 -0.25 43.23 25.84
CA ASN A 211 -0.43 44.68 25.85
C ASN A 211 -1.89 45.13 25.61
N GLU A 212 -2.73 44.35 24.91
CA GLU A 212 -4.16 44.65 24.74
C GLU A 212 -4.99 44.27 25.98
N ILE A 213 -4.55 43.25 26.74
CA ILE A 213 -5.21 42.82 27.98
C ILE A 213 -4.98 43.84 29.09
N ASP A 214 -3.76 44.36 29.21
CA ASP A 214 -3.40 45.39 30.21
C ASP A 214 -4.06 46.76 29.91
N ALA A 215 -4.63 46.95 28.72
CA ALA A 215 -5.35 48.17 28.36
C ALA A 215 -6.86 48.13 28.73
N MET A 216 -7.37 46.98 29.17
CA MET A 216 -8.78 46.78 29.54
C MET A 216 -9.04 46.72 31.05
N PHE A 217 -8.01 46.79 31.89
CA PHE A 217 -8.09 46.87 33.35
C PHE A 217 -7.35 48.09 33.89
#